data_AF-A0A426XPI0-F1
#
_entry.id   AF-A0A426XPI0-F1
#
_cell.length_a   1.000
_cell.length_b   1.000
_cell.length_c   1.000
_cell.angle_alpha   90.00
_cell.angle_beta   90.00
_cell.angle_gamma   90.00
#
_symmetry.space_group_name_H-M   'P 1'
#
loop_
_entity.id
_entity.type
_entity.pdbx_description
1 polymer ?
#
loop_
_entity_poly.entity_id
_entity_poly.type
_entity_poly.pdbx_seq_one_letter_code
_entity_poly.pdbx_strand_id
1 'polypeptide(L)' 'MIAPTEEPKLEDTTLKPKEKDTPQPATRTVPTLAGYTNLQKLKIEGFIEQQSVIILNDAGSTHNFLSSKVAAHLLL' A
#
# COMPACT_ATOMS: atom_id res chain seq x y z
N MET A 1 13.61 46.13 -35.20
CA MET A 1 13.61 46.11 -33.72
C MET A 1 12.78 44.93 -33.28
N ILE A 2 13.40 43.90 -32.71
CA ILE A 2 12.69 42.75 -32.12
C ILE A 2 12.81 42.93 -30.61
N ALA A 3 11.70 42.95 -29.89
CA ALA A 3 11.70 43.06 -28.44
C ALA A 3 12.16 41.72 -27.81
N PRO A 4 12.94 41.73 -26.73
CA PRO A 4 13.32 40.49 -26.07
C PRO A 4 12.09 39.90 -25.37
N THR A 5 11.86 38.61 -25.59
CA THR A 5 10.84 37.86 -24.83
C THR A 5 11.45 37.52 -23.48
N GLU A 6 10.83 37.98 -22.39
CA GLU A 6 11.28 37.59 -21.05
C GLU A 6 11.06 36.08 -20.87
N GLU A 7 12.12 35.36 -20.53
CA GLU A 7 12.02 33.95 -20.14
C GLU A 7 11.15 33.84 -18.89
N PRO A 8 10.19 32.90 -18.83
CA PRO A 8 9.37 32.74 -17.66
C PRO A 8 10.28 32.31 -16.50
N LYS A 9 10.34 33.15 -15.47
CA LYS A 9 11.00 32.79 -14.20
C LYS A 9 10.27 31.57 -13.67
N LEU A 10 10.95 30.42 -13.71
CA LEU A 10 10.50 29.20 -13.03
C LEU A 10 10.52 29.54 -11.54
N GLU A 11 9.37 30.02 -11.07
CA GLU A 11 9.07 30.17 -9.66
C GLU A 11 9.23 28.78 -9.05
N ASP A 12 10.38 28.60 -8.39
CA ASP A 12 10.76 27.41 -7.65
C ASP A 12 9.65 27.15 -6.63
N THR A 13 8.68 26.35 -7.06
CA THR A 13 7.63 25.85 -6.21
C THR A 13 8.28 24.71 -5.44
N THR A 14 9.24 25.06 -4.57
CA THR A 14 9.67 24.20 -3.48
C THR A 14 8.44 24.04 -2.59
N LEU A 15 7.58 23.10 -2.97
CA LEU A 15 6.55 22.55 -2.11
C LEU A 15 7.32 21.86 -0.99
N LYS A 16 7.65 22.63 0.07
CA LYS A 16 7.99 22.03 1.34
C LYS A 16 6.91 20.98 1.60
N PRO A 17 7.26 19.70 1.79
CA PRO A 17 6.27 18.71 2.18
C PRO A 17 5.58 19.27 3.41
N LYS A 18 4.27 19.52 3.34
CA LYS A 18 3.49 19.78 4.55
C LYS A 18 3.51 18.47 5.31
N GLU A 19 4.46 18.38 6.22
CA GLU A 19 4.60 17.35 7.23
C GLU A 19 3.41 17.45 8.17
N LYS A 20 2.24 16.94 7.72
CA LYS A 20 1.01 16.76 8.48
C LYS A 20 -0.09 16.09 7.65
N ASP A 21 0.23 14.96 7.04
CA ASP A 21 -0.76 13.92 6.74
C ASP A 21 -0.09 12.58 6.99
N THR A 22 0.19 12.29 8.26
CA THR A 22 0.28 10.90 8.68
C THR A 22 -1.09 10.31 8.33
N PRO A 23 -1.19 9.35 7.38
CA PRO A 23 -2.45 8.69 7.15
C PRO A 23 -2.84 8.08 8.48
N GLN A 24 -3.91 8.59 9.10
CA GLN A 24 -4.41 7.97 10.31
C GLN A 24 -4.63 6.50 9.94
N PRO A 25 -4.05 5.53 10.68
CA PRO A 25 -4.27 4.13 10.37
C PRO A 25 -5.77 3.92 10.52
N ALA A 26 -6.46 3.90 9.38
CA ALA A 26 -7.88 3.66 9.34
C ALA A 26 -8.00 2.20 9.74
N THR A 27 -8.42 1.95 10.98
CA THR A 27 -8.85 0.63 11.43
C THR A 27 -10.08 0.27 10.63
N ARG A 28 -9.87 -0.17 9.38
CA ARG A 28 -10.90 -0.72 8.52
C ARG A 28 -11.09 -2.16 8.97
N THR A 29 -11.82 -2.32 10.06
CA THR A 29 -12.36 -3.63 10.43
C THR A 29 -13.34 -4.02 9.33
N VAL A 30 -12.95 -4.96 8.48
CA VAL A 30 -13.88 -5.58 7.53
C VAL A 30 -14.88 -6.35 8.40
N PRO A 31 -16.17 -5.96 8.44
CA PRO A 31 -17.14 -6.66 9.26
C PRO A 31 -17.16 -8.12 8.82
N THR A 32 -17.00 -9.01 9.80
CA THR A 32 -16.95 -10.45 9.60
C THR A 32 -18.17 -10.88 8.81
N LEU A 33 -17.96 -11.36 7.58
CA LEU A 33 -18.99 -11.89 6.69
C LEU A 33 -19.47 -13.24 7.22
N ALA A 34 -20.15 -13.22 8.37
CA ALA A 34 -20.75 -14.39 8.99
C ALA A 34 -22.06 -14.69 8.25
N GLY A 35 -22.04 -15.65 7.32
CA GLY A 35 -23.27 -16.12 6.68
C GLY A 35 -23.13 -16.93 5.39
N TYR A 36 -21.96 -16.94 4.75
CA TYR A 36 -21.72 -17.78 3.57
C TYR A 36 -20.35 -18.46 3.68
N THR A 37 -20.25 -19.45 4.56
CA THR A 37 -19.03 -20.24 4.74
C THR A 37 -18.83 -21.18 3.56
N ASN A 38 -18.28 -20.67 2.46
CA ASN A 38 -17.30 -21.45 1.73
C ASN A 38 -15.98 -21.25 2.48
N LEU A 39 -15.35 -22.33 2.91
CA LEU A 39 -14.02 -22.35 3.53
C LEU A 39 -12.91 -21.92 2.52
N GLN A 40 -13.24 -21.08 1.56
CA GLN A 40 -12.28 -20.21 0.90
C GLN A 40 -11.84 -19.15 1.92
N LYS A 41 -11.03 -19.61 2.89
CA LYS A 41 -9.75 -18.98 3.21
C LYS A 41 -9.80 -17.45 3.04
N LEU A 42 -10.12 -16.71 4.10
CA LEU A 42 -10.27 -15.25 4.08
C LEU A 42 -9.00 -14.63 3.47
N LYS A 43 -9.08 -14.31 2.18
CA LYS A 43 -7.98 -13.76 1.38
C LYS A 43 -8.11 -12.25 1.38
N ILE A 44 -7.05 -11.59 1.82
CA ILE A 44 -6.95 -10.15 1.81
C ILE A 44 -5.73 -9.80 0.96
N GLU A 45 -5.88 -8.84 0.07
CA GLU A 45 -4.75 -8.27 -0.66
C GLU A 45 -4.04 -7.24 0.24
N GLY A 46 -2.72 -7.32 0.31
CA GLY A 46 -1.88 -6.42 1.07
C GLY A 46 -0.58 -6.13 0.32
N PHE A 47 0.30 -5.33 0.92
CA PHE A 47 1.60 -4.99 0.36
C PHE A 47 2.71 -5.31 1.34
N ILE A 48 3.82 -5.84 0.85
CA ILE A 48 5.10 -5.96 1.58
C ILE A 48 6.17 -5.36 0.69
N GLU A 49 6.93 -4.37 1.19
CA GLU A 49 7.96 -3.66 0.41
C GLU A 49 7.48 -3.21 -0.98
N GLN A 50 6.28 -2.62 -1.05
CA GLN A 50 5.60 -2.18 -2.29
C GLN A 50 5.15 -3.30 -3.25
N GLN A 51 5.43 -4.57 -2.96
CA GLN A 51 4.95 -5.71 -3.72
C GLN A 51 3.58 -6.15 -3.23
N SER A 52 2.61 -6.33 -4.13
CA SER A 52 1.30 -6.87 -3.76
C SER A 52 1.40 -8.35 -3.37
N VAL A 53 0.75 -8.71 -2.26
CA VAL A 53 0.70 -10.07 -1.72
C VAL A 53 -0.71 -10.43 -1.32
N ILE A 54 -1.06 -11.71 -1.45
CA ILE A 54 -2.33 -12.24 -0.96
C ILE A 54 -2.07 -12.88 0.40
N ILE A 55 -2.68 -12.33 1.44
CA ILE A 55 -2.63 -12.83 2.80
C ILE A 55 -3.83 -13.74 3.03
N LEU A 56 -3.54 -14.92 3.56
CA LEU A 56 -4.54 -15.85 4.03
C LEU A 56 -4.68 -15.72 5.55
N ASN A 57 -5.87 -15.39 6.03
CA ASN A 57 -6.18 -15.47 7.45
C ASN A 57 -6.66 -16.89 7.81
N ASP A 58 -5.86 -17.58 8.62
CA ASP A 58 -6.18 -18.86 9.21
C ASP A 58 -6.32 -18.70 10.73
N ALA A 59 -7.56 -18.64 11.20
CA ALA A 59 -7.86 -18.49 12.63
C ALA A 59 -7.44 -19.71 13.48
N GLY A 60 -7.07 -20.83 12.84
CA GLY A 60 -6.54 -22.02 13.52
C GLY A 60 -5.03 -22.01 13.72
N SER A 61 -4.30 -21.07 13.10
CA SER A 61 -2.84 -20.97 13.21
C SER A 61 -2.42 -19.88 14.20
N THR A 62 -1.45 -20.19 15.06
CA THR A 62 -0.79 -19.22 15.95
C THR A 62 0.40 -18.52 15.29
N HIS A 63 0.83 -19.00 14.12
CA HIS A 63 2.02 -18.51 13.42
C HIS A 63 1.68 -18.04 12.01
N ASN A 64 2.42 -17.03 11.56
CA ASN A 64 2.37 -16.53 10.20
C ASN A 64 3.39 -17.27 9.35
N PHE A 65 3.00 -17.64 8.13
CA PHE A 65 3.87 -18.32 7.18
C PHE A 65 3.99 -17.51 5.90
N LEU A 66 5.19 -17.51 5.32
CA LEU A 66 5.47 -16.91 4.01
C LEU A 66 6.05 -17.98 3.10
N SER A 67 5.55 -18.07 1.86
CA SER A 67 6.11 -19.04 0.91
C SER A 67 7.51 -18.59 0.47
N SER A 68 8.43 -19.55 0.30
CA SER A 68 9.79 -19.27 -0.18
C SER A 68 9.81 -18.59 -1.55
N LYS A 69 8.83 -18.91 -2.41
CA LYS A 69 8.65 -18.25 -3.70
C LYS A 69 8.34 -16.76 -3.53
N VAL A 70 7.38 -16.41 -2.66
CA VAL A 70 7.07 -15.00 -2.39
C VAL A 70 8.26 -14.32 -1.73
N ALA A 71 8.95 -14.98 -0.78
CA ALA A 71 10.14 -14.44 -0.16
C ALA A 71 11.26 -14.13 -1.17
N ALA A 72 11.47 -14.99 -2.17
CA ALA A 72 12.44 -14.74 -3.24
C ALA A 72 12.06 -13.53 -4.10
N HIS A 73 10.77 -13.30 -4.35
CA HIS A 73 10.30 -12.13 -5.09
C HIS A 73 10.38 -10.82 -4.30
N LEU A 74 10.36 -10.87 -2.97
CA LEU A 74 10.53 -9.69 -2.10
C LEU A 74 12.00 -9.26 -1.94
N LEU A 75 12.94 -10.15 -2.26
CA LEU A 75 14.38 -9.91 -2.16
C LEU A 75 15.02 -9.43 -3.48
N LEU A 76 14.22 -9.31 -4.55
CA LEU A 76 14.63 -8.82 -5.87
C LEU A 76 14.26 -7.33 -6.00
#